data_AF-T2M4K9-F1
#
_entry.id   AF-T2M4K9-F1
#
_cell.length_a   1.000
_cell.length_b   1.000
_cell.length_c   1.000
_cell.angle_alpha   90.00
_cell.angle_beta   90.00
_cell.angle_gamma   90.00
#
_symmetry.space_group_name_H-M   'P 1'
#
loop_
_entity.id
_entity.type
_entity.pdbx_description
1 polymer ?
#
loop_
_entity_poly.entity_id
_entity_poly.type
_entity_poly.pdbx_seq_one_letter_code
_entity_poly.pdbx_strand_id
1 'polypeptide(L)'
;KMMFLFYSTGLRIIITTANLVEQDWFQKTQGIWKSPLFAIKDVAYDGKNDPFKEDLLEYLSSYGNSKLGMYAEKLKEYDMSSANVHLVSSVPGRYTGFKMHQWGHLKLRKLLLSYGPSKDLVNENWPIIGQFSSIGSLGSESSSWLCGEWLSSLSTCKDDELKESKANLKLIYPTIENVRNSLEGYSAGCSLPYGIQVAMKQRYLKDFLNSWASDSVGRSLAAPHIKTYTRVSPDCKSAAWFLLTSANLSKAAWGSYEKDKKQFMIRSYEIGVLFLPKKTNCATYTIISGEESEVCLEKEFLRFPYDLPLLPYSSSDKPWVWDICYTKEDSHGRLWMPS
;
A
#
# COMPACT_ATOMS: atom_id res chain seq x y z
N LYS A 1 -9.83 3.47 2.43
CA LYS A 1 -11.31 3.42 2.36
C LYS A 1 -11.76 2.24 3.20
N MET A 2 -12.82 2.37 4.02
CA MET A 2 -13.16 1.36 5.03
C MET A 2 -14.67 1.27 5.25
N MET A 3 -15.17 0.08 5.56
CA MET A 3 -16.56 -0.20 5.90
C MET A 3 -16.65 -0.95 7.23
N PHE A 4 -17.62 -0.58 8.07
CA PHE A 4 -18.03 -1.35 9.24
C PHE A 4 -19.38 -2.00 8.94
N LEU A 5 -19.41 -3.33 8.96
CA LEU A 5 -20.60 -4.12 8.66
C LEU A 5 -21.03 -4.85 9.93
N PHE A 6 -22.06 -4.31 10.59
CA PHE A 6 -22.63 -4.87 11.80
C PHE A 6 -23.74 -5.86 11.44
N TYR A 7 -23.63 -7.09 11.96
CA TYR A 7 -24.61 -8.16 11.79
C TYR A 7 -25.15 -8.58 13.16
N SER A 8 -26.27 -9.30 13.16
CA SER A 8 -26.77 -9.96 14.37
C SER A 8 -25.79 -11.00 14.93
N THR A 9 -24.91 -11.55 14.08
CA THR A 9 -23.95 -12.60 14.43
C THR A 9 -22.53 -12.09 14.69
N GLY A 10 -22.26 -10.79 14.50
CA GLY A 10 -20.92 -10.23 14.71
C GLY A 10 -20.63 -9.00 13.85
N LEU A 11 -19.35 -8.66 13.72
CA LEU A 11 -18.85 -7.52 12.97
C LEU A 11 -17.89 -7.98 11.87
N ARG A 12 -17.98 -7.35 10.70
CA ARG A 12 -16.95 -7.45 9.67
C ARG A 12 -16.43 -6.07 9.30
N ILE A 13 -15.12 -5.98 9.12
CA ILE A 13 -14.43 -4.79 8.66
C ILE A 13 -13.90 -5.06 7.27
N ILE A 14 -14.17 -4.12 6.36
CA ILE A 14 -13.63 -4.14 5.00
C ILE A 14 -12.68 -2.95 4.86
N ILE A 15 -11.44 -3.19 4.46
CA ILE A 15 -10.52 -2.13 4.02
C ILE A 15 -10.26 -2.33 2.53
N THR A 16 -10.52 -1.29 1.74
CA THR A 16 -10.46 -1.36 0.27
C THR A 16 -9.77 -0.13 -0.32
N THR A 17 -9.41 -0.24 -1.60
CA THR A 17 -8.82 0.84 -2.40
C THR A 17 -9.85 1.58 -3.26
N ALA A 18 -11.01 0.98 -3.50
CA ALA A 18 -12.05 1.51 -4.39
C ALA A 18 -12.86 2.64 -3.73
N ASN A 19 -13.13 3.69 -4.50
CA ASN A 19 -14.15 4.69 -4.17
C ASN A 19 -15.56 4.09 -4.37
N LEU A 20 -16.58 4.69 -3.76
CA LEU A 20 -17.98 4.25 -3.89
C LEU A 20 -18.65 4.86 -5.13
N VAL A 21 -18.05 4.63 -6.31
CA VAL A 21 -18.58 5.05 -7.62
C VAL A 21 -18.42 3.88 -8.59
N GLU A 22 -19.36 3.70 -9.51
CA GLU A 22 -19.42 2.56 -10.43
C GLU A 22 -18.09 2.30 -11.16
N GLN A 23 -17.45 3.37 -11.65
CA GLN A 23 -16.21 3.30 -12.43
C GLN A 23 -15.08 2.59 -11.68
N ASP A 24 -15.02 2.75 -10.36
CA ASP A 24 -13.98 2.14 -9.53
C ASP A 24 -14.18 0.63 -9.34
N TRP A 25 -15.38 0.10 -9.61
CA TRP A 25 -15.73 -1.32 -9.48
C TRP A 25 -15.93 -2.02 -10.83
N PHE A 26 -15.86 -1.29 -11.94
CA PHE A 26 -16.16 -1.82 -13.26
C PHE A 26 -14.95 -2.49 -13.91
N GLN A 27 -13.94 -1.72 -14.33
CA GLN A 27 -12.82 -2.20 -15.17
C GLN A 27 -11.42 -1.91 -14.58
N LYS A 28 -11.34 -1.65 -13.28
CA LYS A 28 -10.08 -1.35 -12.57
C LYS A 28 -9.58 -2.54 -11.76
N THR A 29 -8.27 -2.58 -11.54
CA THR A 29 -7.69 -3.45 -10.52
C THR A 29 -7.76 -2.76 -9.15
N GLN A 30 -8.55 -3.33 -8.23
CA GLN A 30 -8.73 -2.87 -6.86
C GLN A 30 -8.34 -3.98 -5.86
N GLY A 31 -8.09 -3.59 -4.61
CA GLY A 31 -7.84 -4.51 -3.51
C GLY A 31 -8.90 -4.43 -2.43
N ILE A 32 -9.19 -5.58 -1.81
CA ILE A 32 -10.09 -5.70 -0.67
C ILE A 32 -9.44 -6.61 0.36
N TRP A 33 -9.24 -6.10 1.56
CA TRP A 33 -9.08 -6.95 2.73
C TRP A 33 -10.42 -7.08 3.44
N LYS A 34 -10.79 -8.33 3.70
CA LYS A 34 -12.00 -8.72 4.41
C LYS A 34 -11.59 -9.36 5.73
N SER A 35 -11.93 -8.74 6.86
CA SER A 35 -11.65 -9.33 8.17
C SER A 35 -12.37 -10.67 8.36
N PRO A 36 -11.95 -11.50 9.33
CA PRO A 36 -12.81 -12.52 9.93
C PRO A 36 -14.14 -11.92 10.40
N LEU A 37 -15.12 -12.78 10.69
CA LEU A 37 -16.30 -12.33 11.43
C LEU A 37 -15.91 -12.23 12.91
N PHE A 38 -15.82 -11.00 13.40
CA PHE A 38 -15.51 -10.71 14.79
C PHE A 38 -16.75 -10.95 15.65
N ALA A 39 -16.61 -11.81 16.65
CA ALA A 39 -17.69 -12.13 17.56
C ALA A 39 -17.98 -10.96 18.51
N ILE A 40 -19.20 -10.91 19.04
CA ILE A 40 -19.50 -10.07 20.20
C ILE A 40 -18.73 -10.67 21.38
N LYS A 41 -18.09 -9.82 22.19
CA LYS A 41 -17.35 -10.26 23.36
C LYS A 41 -18.25 -11.05 24.31
N ASP A 42 -17.73 -12.15 24.81
CA ASP A 42 -18.27 -12.81 25.99
C ASP A 42 -17.55 -12.30 27.26
N VAL A 43 -18.09 -12.63 28.44
CA VAL A 43 -17.55 -12.25 29.76
C VAL A 43 -16.09 -12.70 29.95
N ALA A 44 -15.68 -13.76 29.25
CA ALA A 44 -14.31 -14.30 29.29
C ALA A 44 -13.30 -13.53 28.42
N TYR A 45 -13.72 -12.54 27.62
CA TYR A 45 -12.81 -11.72 26.82
C TYR A 45 -12.04 -10.74 27.73
N ASP A 46 -10.74 -10.97 27.91
CA ASP A 46 -9.90 -10.12 28.78
C ASP A 46 -9.30 -8.90 28.05
N GLY A 47 -9.50 -8.79 26.73
CA GLY A 47 -9.02 -7.69 25.91
C GLY A 47 -7.51 -7.58 25.77
N LYS A 48 -6.76 -8.56 26.28
CA LYS A 48 -5.32 -8.58 26.12
C LYS A 48 -5.00 -9.13 24.73
N ASN A 49 -4.01 -8.53 24.07
CA ASN A 49 -3.49 -8.94 22.75
C ASN A 49 -4.43 -8.72 21.56
N ASP A 50 -5.11 -7.57 21.48
CA ASP A 50 -5.88 -7.16 20.28
C ASP A 50 -5.27 -5.90 19.61
N PRO A 51 -4.04 -5.98 19.06
CA PRO A 51 -3.32 -4.82 18.53
C PRO A 51 -4.03 -4.18 17.34
N PHE A 52 -4.78 -4.98 16.55
CA PHE A 52 -5.56 -4.46 15.44
C PHE A 52 -6.67 -3.54 15.93
N LYS A 53 -7.41 -3.96 16.98
CA LYS A 53 -8.46 -3.14 17.58
C LYS A 53 -7.90 -1.88 18.24
N GLU A 54 -6.80 -1.99 18.98
CA GLU A 54 -6.14 -0.83 19.60
C GLU A 54 -5.79 0.23 18.54
N ASP A 55 -5.10 -0.17 17.47
CA ASP A 55 -4.73 0.73 16.37
C ASP A 55 -5.96 1.30 15.66
N LEU A 56 -7.02 0.51 15.47
CA LEU A 56 -8.26 0.96 14.82
C LEU A 56 -9.01 2.00 15.67
N LEU A 57 -9.12 1.77 16.98
CA LEU A 57 -9.76 2.71 17.90
C LEU A 57 -8.95 4.00 18.00
N GLU A 58 -7.62 3.93 18.03
CA GLU A 58 -6.74 5.10 17.98
C GLU A 58 -6.97 5.89 16.68
N TYR A 59 -7.00 5.20 15.53
CA TYR A 59 -7.27 5.83 14.24
C TYR A 59 -8.63 6.55 14.20
N LEU A 60 -9.71 5.91 14.69
CA LEU A 60 -11.04 6.52 14.70
C LEU A 60 -11.14 7.71 15.66
N SER A 61 -10.52 7.61 16.84
CA SER A 61 -10.51 8.70 17.82
C SER A 61 -9.83 9.97 17.29
N SER A 62 -8.86 9.81 16.37
CA SER A 62 -8.12 10.92 15.76
C SER A 62 -8.96 11.88 14.90
N TYR A 63 -10.16 11.46 14.50
CA TYR A 63 -11.08 12.32 13.74
C TYR A 63 -11.72 13.42 14.60
N GLY A 64 -11.72 13.28 15.93
CA GLY A 64 -12.39 14.22 16.84
C GLY A 64 -13.90 14.38 16.56
N ASN A 65 -14.51 13.39 15.90
CA ASN A 65 -15.89 13.44 15.43
C ASN A 65 -16.79 12.58 16.33
N SER A 66 -17.83 13.16 16.91
CA SER A 66 -18.72 12.47 17.84
C SER A 66 -19.44 11.27 17.22
N LYS A 67 -19.85 11.35 15.94
CA LYS A 67 -20.50 10.22 15.26
C LYS A 67 -19.53 9.05 15.10
N LEU A 68 -18.28 9.32 14.70
CA LEU A 68 -17.24 8.28 14.66
C LEU A 68 -16.89 7.77 16.06
N GLY A 69 -16.95 8.63 17.08
CA GLY A 69 -16.83 8.23 18.48
C GLY A 69 -17.87 7.19 18.88
N MET A 70 -19.15 7.38 18.50
CA MET A 70 -20.20 6.37 18.76
C MET A 70 -19.89 5.02 18.12
N TYR A 71 -19.37 5.02 16.89
CA TYR A 71 -18.93 3.77 16.25
C TYR A 71 -17.72 3.18 16.95
N ALA A 72 -16.73 3.98 17.35
CA ALA A 72 -15.57 3.52 18.09
C ALA A 72 -15.97 2.88 19.43
N GLU A 73 -16.93 3.45 20.16
CA GLU A 73 -17.49 2.85 21.37
C GLU A 73 -18.17 1.51 21.06
N LYS A 74 -19.02 1.44 20.03
CA LYS A 74 -19.66 0.19 19.62
C LYS A 74 -18.64 -0.88 19.21
N LEU A 75 -17.55 -0.51 18.56
CA LEU A 75 -16.47 -1.43 18.19
C LEU A 75 -15.78 -2.04 19.42
N LYS A 76 -15.86 -1.39 20.60
CA LYS A 76 -15.35 -1.97 21.85
C LYS A 76 -16.09 -3.23 22.25
N GLU A 77 -17.31 -3.49 21.78
CA GLU A 77 -18.11 -4.68 22.09
C GLU A 77 -17.66 -5.95 21.36
N TYR A 78 -16.76 -5.86 20.38
CA TYR A 78 -16.36 -6.99 19.54
C TYR A 78 -14.96 -7.50 19.86
N ASP A 79 -14.76 -8.81 19.79
CA ASP A 79 -13.44 -9.46 19.86
C ASP A 79 -12.79 -9.47 18.46
N MET A 80 -11.70 -8.70 18.29
CA MET A 80 -10.95 -8.64 17.03
C MET A 80 -9.61 -9.36 17.08
N SER A 81 -9.35 -10.17 18.12
CA SER A 81 -8.08 -10.90 18.32
C SER A 81 -7.75 -11.87 17.18
N SER A 82 -8.78 -12.35 16.46
CA SER A 82 -8.62 -13.19 15.27
C SER A 82 -8.06 -12.45 14.05
N ALA A 83 -7.85 -11.13 14.11
CA ALA A 83 -7.24 -10.37 13.04
C ALA A 83 -5.83 -10.89 12.70
N ASN A 84 -5.62 -11.22 11.43
CA ASN A 84 -4.36 -11.77 10.93
C ASN A 84 -3.41 -10.72 10.32
N VAL A 85 -3.69 -9.44 10.54
CA VAL A 85 -2.95 -8.31 9.96
C VAL A 85 -2.70 -7.23 11.00
N HIS A 86 -1.74 -6.34 10.72
CA HIS A 86 -1.54 -5.11 11.48
C HIS A 86 -2.11 -3.91 10.72
N LEU A 87 -2.64 -2.93 11.45
CA LEU A 87 -3.13 -1.71 10.83
C LEU A 87 -1.96 -0.74 10.57
N VAL A 88 -1.91 -0.19 9.35
CA VAL A 88 -1.00 0.90 8.98
C VAL A 88 -1.84 2.05 8.47
N SER A 89 -1.88 3.14 9.23
CA SER A 89 -2.74 4.28 8.94
C SER A 89 -1.98 5.60 9.01
N SER A 90 -2.56 6.62 8.39
CA SER A 90 -2.05 7.99 8.41
C SER A 90 -3.15 8.93 8.90
N VAL A 91 -2.77 9.89 9.72
CA VAL A 91 -3.65 10.93 10.26
C VAL A 91 -2.99 12.29 10.05
N PRO A 92 -3.68 13.29 9.48
CA PRO A 92 -3.13 14.63 9.31
C PRO A 92 -2.69 15.23 10.64
N GLY A 93 -1.48 15.79 10.67
CA GLY A 93 -0.95 16.38 11.88
C GLY A 93 0.55 16.57 11.82
N ARG A 94 1.08 17.17 12.89
CA ARG A 94 2.51 17.23 13.14
C ARG A 94 2.82 16.59 14.49
N TYR A 95 3.62 15.54 14.46
CA TYR A 95 3.92 14.69 15.59
C TYR A 95 5.37 14.88 16.04
N THR A 96 5.63 14.72 17.33
CA THR A 96 6.97 14.83 17.94
C THR A 96 7.17 13.70 18.94
N GLY A 97 8.44 13.40 19.26
CA GLY A 97 8.78 12.32 20.19
C GLY A 97 8.22 10.97 19.74
N PHE A 98 7.75 10.16 20.70
CA PHE A 98 7.23 8.81 20.42
C PHE A 98 6.00 8.81 19.48
N LYS A 99 5.22 9.91 19.45
CA LYS A 99 4.03 10.03 18.59
C LYS A 99 4.35 10.01 17.10
N MET A 100 5.60 10.30 16.72
CA MET A 100 6.03 10.22 15.32
C MET A 100 5.86 8.83 14.72
N HIS A 101 5.89 7.78 15.55
CA HIS A 101 5.79 6.38 15.14
C HIS A 101 4.36 5.82 15.16
N GLN A 102 3.35 6.65 15.39
CA GLN A 102 1.94 6.23 15.38
C GLN A 102 1.38 6.09 13.96
N TRP A 103 1.92 6.85 13.00
CA TRP A 103 1.29 7.02 11.68
C TRP A 103 2.28 6.92 10.52
N GLY A 104 1.75 6.74 9.31
CA GLY A 104 2.50 6.84 8.06
C GLY A 104 3.64 5.82 7.96
N HIS A 105 4.74 6.21 7.31
CA HIS A 105 5.84 5.29 7.06
C HIS A 105 6.61 4.94 8.35
N LEU A 106 6.51 5.76 9.39
CA LEU A 106 7.11 5.47 10.69
C LEU A 106 6.31 4.46 11.52
N LYS A 107 4.99 4.37 11.32
CA LYS A 107 4.17 3.24 11.84
C LYS A 107 4.59 1.93 11.18
N LEU A 108 4.76 1.92 9.86
CA LEU A 108 5.27 0.74 9.15
C LEU A 108 6.65 0.34 9.67
N ARG A 109 7.58 1.30 9.79
CA ARG A 109 8.91 1.07 10.39
C ARG A 109 8.81 0.44 11.78
N LYS A 110 7.96 0.98 12.66
CA LYS A 110 7.74 0.45 14.01
C LYS A 110 7.29 -1.01 13.98
N LEU A 111 6.32 -1.35 13.13
CA LEU A 111 5.84 -2.73 12.99
C LEU A 111 6.92 -3.66 12.45
N LEU A 112 7.71 -3.21 11.47
CA LEU A 112 8.81 -4.02 10.90
C LEU A 112 9.96 -4.22 11.91
N LEU A 113 10.26 -3.25 12.76
CA LEU A 113 11.24 -3.42 13.85
C LEU A 113 10.79 -4.51 14.84
N SER A 114 9.50 -4.56 15.15
CA SER A 114 8.96 -5.51 16.14
C SER A 114 8.70 -6.91 15.57
N TYR A 115 8.22 -6.98 14.32
CA TYR A 115 7.63 -8.20 13.75
C TYR A 115 8.08 -8.49 12.32
N GLY A 116 8.94 -7.66 11.73
CA GLY A 116 9.40 -7.80 10.35
C GLY A 116 10.38 -8.96 10.16
N PRO A 117 10.97 -9.08 8.95
CA PRO A 117 11.94 -10.12 8.64
C PRO A 117 13.26 -9.91 9.41
N SER A 118 13.94 -11.01 9.77
CA SER A 118 15.31 -10.96 10.29
C SER A 118 16.29 -10.46 9.23
N LYS A 119 17.37 -9.81 9.66
CA LYS A 119 18.50 -9.42 8.79
C LYS A 119 19.21 -10.61 8.14
N ASP A 120 19.15 -11.78 8.79
CA ASP A 120 19.75 -13.00 8.24
C ASP A 120 18.94 -13.55 7.06
N LEU A 121 17.64 -13.21 7.00
CA LEU A 121 16.72 -13.65 5.96
C LEU A 121 16.77 -12.73 4.73
N VAL A 122 16.78 -11.42 4.96
CA VAL A 122 16.64 -10.42 3.90
C VAL A 122 17.85 -9.49 3.85
N ASN A 123 18.36 -9.25 2.64
CA ASN A 123 19.49 -8.37 2.38
C ASN A 123 19.12 -7.27 1.36
N GLU A 124 20.09 -6.48 0.93
CA GLU A 124 19.92 -5.39 -0.04
C GLU A 124 19.37 -5.84 -1.41
N ASN A 125 19.59 -7.10 -1.78
CA ASN A 125 19.13 -7.66 -3.05
C ASN A 125 17.66 -8.05 -3.03
N TRP A 126 16.99 -8.02 -1.87
CA TRP A 126 15.55 -8.19 -1.76
C TRP A 126 14.85 -6.86 -2.02
N PRO A 127 14.39 -6.57 -3.26
CA PRO A 127 13.86 -5.27 -3.59
C PRO A 127 12.60 -4.95 -2.77
N ILE A 128 12.48 -3.68 -2.40
CA ILE A 128 11.19 -3.08 -2.06
C ILE A 128 10.45 -2.82 -3.36
N ILE A 129 9.22 -3.30 -3.44
CA ILE A 129 8.29 -2.99 -4.52
C ILE A 129 7.19 -2.09 -3.99
N GLY A 130 7.00 -0.94 -4.63
CA GLY A 130 5.85 -0.07 -4.39
C GLY A 130 5.01 0.06 -5.66
N GLN A 131 3.72 -0.21 -5.55
CA GLN A 131 2.74 -0.04 -6.63
C GLN A 131 1.68 0.95 -6.17
N PHE A 132 1.36 1.93 -7.01
CA PHE A 132 0.42 2.99 -6.68
C PHE A 132 -0.28 3.55 -7.91
N SER A 133 -1.30 4.37 -7.69
CA SER A 133 -2.09 4.99 -8.75
C SER A 133 -1.86 6.50 -8.86
N SER A 134 -1.07 7.11 -7.97
CA SER A 134 -0.77 8.55 -8.00
C SER A 134 0.62 8.82 -7.41
N ILE A 135 1.23 9.91 -7.85
CA ILE A 135 2.56 10.35 -7.42
C ILE A 135 2.49 11.82 -6.98
N GLY A 136 2.95 12.09 -5.76
CA GLY A 136 3.13 13.44 -5.23
C GLY A 136 4.52 14.03 -5.51
N SER A 137 4.77 15.25 -5.02
CA SER A 137 6.09 15.88 -5.08
C SER A 137 7.04 15.24 -4.06
N LEU A 138 8.09 14.57 -4.54
CA LEU A 138 9.00 13.77 -3.71
C LEU A 138 10.29 14.54 -3.35
N GLY A 139 10.62 15.59 -4.09
CA GLY A 139 11.88 16.33 -3.97
C GLY A 139 12.66 16.26 -5.29
N SER A 140 13.69 17.08 -5.43
CA SER A 140 14.51 17.17 -6.66
C SER A 140 15.44 15.97 -6.87
N GLU A 141 15.75 15.24 -5.80
CA GLU A 141 16.64 14.07 -5.82
C GLU A 141 16.00 12.88 -5.09
N SER A 142 16.39 11.66 -5.48
CA SER A 142 15.90 10.42 -4.84
C SER A 142 16.27 10.35 -3.36
N SER A 143 17.45 10.86 -3.00
CA SER A 143 17.96 10.97 -1.62
C SER A 143 17.09 11.85 -0.71
N SER A 144 16.34 12.82 -1.27
CA SER A 144 15.64 13.85 -0.49
C SER A 144 14.50 13.31 0.38
N TRP A 145 13.81 12.25 -0.06
CA TRP A 145 12.70 11.65 0.71
C TRP A 145 12.45 10.20 0.29
N LEU A 146 12.42 9.94 -1.03
CA LEU A 146 12.11 8.62 -1.57
C LEU A 146 13.04 7.54 -1.01
N CYS A 147 14.35 7.73 -1.17
CA CYS A 147 15.37 6.81 -0.68
C CYS A 147 15.80 7.15 0.76
N GLY A 148 15.91 8.44 1.10
CA GLY A 148 16.44 8.89 2.40
C GLY A 148 15.51 8.67 3.60
N GLU A 149 14.19 8.68 3.41
CA GLU A 149 13.21 8.55 4.51
C GLU A 149 12.28 7.36 4.31
N TRP A 150 11.60 7.35 3.17
CA TRP A 150 10.51 6.43 2.89
C TRP A 150 11.04 5.01 2.67
N LEU A 151 11.96 4.81 1.72
CA LEU A 151 12.60 3.51 1.48
C LEU A 151 13.29 2.97 2.74
N SER A 152 14.01 3.83 3.48
CA SER A 152 14.62 3.45 4.75
C SER A 152 13.62 2.82 5.73
N SER A 153 12.39 3.34 5.77
CA SER A 153 11.32 2.76 6.61
C SER A 153 10.81 1.42 6.08
N LEU A 154 10.62 1.29 4.77
CA LEU A 154 10.10 0.06 4.17
C LEU A 154 11.12 -1.09 4.19
N SER A 155 12.41 -0.76 4.16
CA SER A 155 13.50 -1.74 4.18
C SER A 155 13.91 -2.19 5.57
N THR A 156 13.26 -1.68 6.62
CA THR A 156 13.61 -2.00 8.00
C THR A 156 13.42 -3.48 8.29
N CYS A 157 14.42 -4.07 8.94
CA CYS A 157 14.35 -5.44 9.45
C CYS A 157 13.98 -5.46 10.94
N LYS A 158 13.65 -6.63 11.45
CA LYS A 158 13.46 -6.85 12.89
C LYS A 158 14.76 -6.53 13.64
N ASP A 159 14.62 -5.90 14.81
CA ASP A 159 15.74 -5.57 15.70
C ASP A 159 16.85 -4.75 15.01
N ASP A 160 16.48 -3.95 14.00
CA ASP A 160 17.43 -3.15 13.23
C ASP A 160 17.95 -1.93 14.00
N GLU A 161 19.24 -1.64 13.84
CA GLU A 161 19.81 -0.37 14.27
C GLU A 161 19.49 0.62 13.15
N LEU A 162 18.81 1.72 13.45
CA LEU A 162 18.32 2.71 12.49
C LEU A 162 19.45 3.27 11.57
N LYS A 163 19.80 2.53 10.50
CA LYS A 163 20.81 2.86 9.50
C LYS A 163 20.13 3.18 8.17
N GLU A 164 20.86 3.89 7.30
CA GLU A 164 20.40 4.14 5.93
C GLU A 164 20.23 2.82 5.18
N SER A 165 19.13 2.71 4.44
CA SER A 165 18.85 1.48 3.68
C SER A 165 19.67 1.44 2.40
N LYS A 166 20.22 0.25 2.11
CA LYS A 166 20.85 -0.09 0.82
C LYS A 166 19.95 -0.92 -0.08
N ALA A 167 18.67 -1.11 0.27
CA ALA A 167 17.80 -2.01 -0.47
C ALA A 167 17.47 -1.45 -1.85
N ASN A 168 17.41 -2.34 -2.85
CA ASN A 168 16.94 -1.98 -4.17
C ASN A 168 15.46 -1.55 -4.14
N LEU A 169 15.09 -0.54 -4.93
CA LEU A 169 13.72 -0.06 -5.04
C LEU A 169 13.20 -0.25 -6.46
N LYS A 170 12.00 -0.82 -6.57
CA LYS A 170 11.25 -0.91 -7.83
C LYS A 170 9.86 -0.34 -7.63
N LEU A 171 9.42 0.53 -8.52
CA LEU A 171 8.14 1.19 -8.45
C LEU A 171 7.29 0.81 -9.66
N ILE A 172 6.02 0.44 -9.45
CA ILE A 172 5.08 0.13 -10.53
C ILE A 172 4.11 1.30 -10.67
N TYR A 173 4.08 1.87 -11.87
CA TYR A 173 3.12 2.91 -12.26
C TYR A 173 2.81 2.76 -13.76
N PRO A 174 1.56 2.93 -14.21
CA PRO A 174 1.22 2.74 -15.62
C PRO A 174 1.97 3.69 -16.56
N THR A 175 2.47 3.14 -17.68
CA THR A 175 2.95 3.94 -18.81
C THR A 175 1.78 4.59 -19.56
N ILE A 176 2.08 5.53 -20.46
CA ILE A 176 1.09 6.04 -21.41
C ILE A 176 0.44 4.89 -22.20
N GLU A 177 1.23 3.92 -22.67
CA GLU A 177 0.72 2.78 -23.44
C GLU A 177 -0.10 1.81 -22.58
N ASN A 178 0.21 1.64 -21.29
CA ASN A 178 -0.66 0.88 -20.38
C ASN A 178 -2.05 1.52 -20.29
N VAL A 179 -2.13 2.86 -20.17
CA VAL A 179 -3.41 3.56 -20.09
C VAL A 179 -4.14 3.56 -21.43
N ARG A 180 -3.45 3.90 -22.52
CA ARG A 180 -4.01 3.97 -23.88
C ARG A 180 -4.64 2.65 -24.32
N ASN A 181 -4.00 1.52 -24.00
CA ASN A 181 -4.50 0.20 -24.38
C ASN A 181 -5.40 -0.44 -23.31
N SER A 182 -5.66 0.25 -22.19
CA SER A 182 -6.51 -0.29 -21.11
C SER A 182 -7.96 -0.51 -21.57
N LEU A 183 -8.72 -1.28 -20.79
CA LEU A 183 -10.15 -1.51 -21.03
C LEU A 183 -10.97 -0.21 -21.09
N GLU A 184 -10.57 0.81 -20.33
CA GLU A 184 -11.25 2.12 -20.28
C GLU A 184 -10.62 3.16 -21.24
N GLY A 185 -9.55 2.78 -21.95
CA GLY A 185 -8.73 3.70 -22.74
C GLY A 185 -8.16 4.82 -21.88
N TYR A 186 -8.10 6.05 -22.42
CA TYR A 186 -7.61 7.19 -21.67
C TYR A 186 -8.46 7.56 -20.45
N SER A 187 -9.72 7.13 -20.39
CA SER A 187 -10.59 7.39 -19.23
C SER A 187 -10.06 6.74 -17.94
N ALA A 188 -9.29 5.64 -18.05
CA ALA A 188 -8.57 5.07 -16.90
C ALA A 188 -7.63 6.09 -16.23
N GLY A 189 -7.08 7.01 -17.03
CA GLY A 189 -6.14 8.04 -16.62
C GLY A 189 -6.70 9.04 -15.59
N CYS A 190 -8.02 9.21 -15.52
CA CYS A 190 -8.69 10.02 -14.50
C CYS A 190 -8.45 9.48 -13.08
N SER A 191 -8.24 8.17 -12.93
CA SER A 191 -7.93 7.51 -11.66
C SER A 191 -6.42 7.39 -11.40
N LEU A 192 -5.61 7.95 -12.29
CA LEU A 192 -4.15 7.90 -12.25
C LEU A 192 -3.52 9.30 -12.12
N PRO A 193 -3.87 10.13 -11.12
CA PRO A 193 -3.43 11.52 -11.08
C PRO A 193 -1.92 11.62 -10.84
N TYR A 194 -1.20 12.11 -11.84
CA TYR A 194 0.19 12.53 -11.76
C TYR A 194 0.37 13.74 -12.68
N GLY A 195 0.53 14.92 -12.10
CA GLY A 195 0.59 16.17 -12.88
C GLY A 195 1.95 16.42 -13.51
N ILE A 196 1.97 16.98 -14.72
CA ILE A 196 3.19 17.27 -15.48
C ILE A 196 4.16 18.17 -14.72
N GLN A 197 3.65 19.18 -14.00
CA GLN A 197 4.49 20.07 -13.19
C GLN A 197 5.19 19.34 -12.05
N VAL A 198 4.56 18.32 -11.47
CA VAL A 198 5.18 17.47 -10.45
C VAL A 198 6.22 16.57 -11.12
N ALA A 199 5.86 15.94 -12.25
CA ALA A 199 6.75 15.05 -12.98
C ALA A 199 8.06 15.73 -13.43
N MET A 200 7.99 16.97 -13.92
CA MET A 200 9.15 17.72 -14.35
C MET A 200 10.18 18.00 -13.23
N LYS A 201 9.74 18.04 -11.96
CA LYS A 201 10.60 18.33 -10.80
C LYS A 201 11.35 17.11 -10.26
N GLN A 202 11.04 15.90 -10.74
CA GLN A 202 11.56 14.65 -10.18
C GLN A 202 11.83 13.60 -11.28
N ARG A 203 12.56 14.00 -12.33
CA ARG A 203 12.84 13.14 -13.50
C ARG A 203 13.59 11.86 -13.15
N TYR A 204 14.38 11.86 -12.08
CA TYR A 204 15.06 10.67 -11.55
C TYR A 204 14.09 9.51 -11.25
N LEU A 205 12.80 9.79 -11.03
CA LEU A 205 11.84 8.77 -10.69
C LEU A 205 11.71 7.71 -11.78
N LYS A 206 11.92 8.09 -13.06
CA LYS A 206 11.84 7.17 -14.21
C LYS A 206 12.77 5.97 -14.04
N ASP A 207 13.93 6.14 -13.40
CA ASP A 207 14.92 5.07 -13.23
C ASP A 207 14.44 3.96 -12.28
N PHE A 208 13.38 4.22 -11.50
CA PHE A 208 12.75 3.26 -10.60
C PHE A 208 11.48 2.63 -11.19
N LEU A 209 10.94 3.17 -12.29
CA LEU A 209 9.62 2.82 -12.80
C LEU A 209 9.62 1.52 -13.61
N ASN A 210 8.57 0.74 -13.39
CA ASN A 210 8.25 -0.50 -14.05
C ASN A 210 6.80 -0.43 -14.54
N SER A 211 6.55 -1.00 -15.71
CA SER A 211 5.24 -1.01 -16.37
C SER A 211 4.23 -1.83 -15.59
N TRP A 212 2.96 -1.46 -15.70
CA TRP A 212 1.88 -2.31 -15.19
C TRP A 212 1.76 -3.56 -16.06
N ALA A 213 1.88 -4.72 -15.44
CA ALA A 213 1.69 -6.04 -16.04
C ALA A 213 1.03 -6.96 -15.00
N SER A 214 -0.02 -7.67 -15.41
CA SER A 214 -0.89 -8.45 -14.53
C SER A 214 -1.58 -9.58 -15.31
N ASP A 215 -0.84 -10.22 -16.22
CA ASP A 215 -1.32 -11.29 -17.09
C ASP A 215 -1.69 -12.53 -16.28
N SER A 216 -0.92 -12.85 -15.22
CA SER A 216 -1.15 -14.01 -14.34
C SER A 216 -2.48 -13.99 -13.58
N VAL A 217 -3.15 -12.83 -13.54
CA VAL A 217 -4.49 -12.65 -12.96
C VAL A 217 -5.47 -11.99 -13.93
N GLY A 218 -5.13 -11.94 -15.22
CA GLY A 218 -5.98 -11.45 -16.31
C GLY A 218 -6.32 -9.95 -16.23
N ARG A 219 -5.43 -9.11 -15.68
CA ARG A 219 -5.71 -7.70 -15.37
C ARG A 219 -4.71 -6.70 -15.96
N SER A 220 -3.86 -7.11 -16.90
CA SER A 220 -2.94 -6.17 -17.59
C SER A 220 -3.66 -4.99 -18.24
N LEU A 221 -4.88 -5.21 -18.76
CA LEU A 221 -5.70 -4.15 -19.36
C LEU A 221 -6.59 -3.42 -18.33
N ALA A 222 -6.68 -3.90 -17.10
CA ALA A 222 -7.46 -3.28 -16.03
C ALA A 222 -6.57 -2.35 -15.20
N ALA A 223 -6.64 -1.05 -15.46
CA ALA A 223 -5.75 -0.06 -14.85
C ALA A 223 -5.74 -0.15 -13.31
N PRO A 224 -4.57 -0.01 -12.67
CA PRO A 224 -4.46 -0.19 -11.23
C PRO A 224 -4.92 1.04 -10.47
N HIS A 225 -5.98 0.86 -9.67
CA HIS A 225 -6.33 1.79 -8.60
C HIS A 225 -6.05 1.18 -7.20
N ILE A 226 -5.62 -0.08 -7.14
CA ILE A 226 -4.98 -0.68 -5.98
C ILE A 226 -3.64 0.02 -5.65
N LYS A 227 -3.23 -0.02 -4.38
CA LYS A 227 -1.90 0.40 -3.92
C LYS A 227 -1.34 -0.68 -3.01
N THR A 228 -0.15 -1.18 -3.35
CA THR A 228 0.52 -2.23 -2.59
C THR A 228 1.98 -1.92 -2.38
N TYR A 229 2.53 -2.43 -1.28
CA TYR A 229 3.94 -2.33 -0.97
C TYR A 229 4.41 -3.68 -0.43
N THR A 230 5.62 -4.11 -0.77
CA THR A 230 6.14 -5.42 -0.37
C THR A 230 7.66 -5.46 -0.46
N ARG A 231 8.28 -6.50 0.12
CA ARG A 231 9.69 -6.83 -0.03
C ARG A 231 9.81 -8.26 -0.53
N VAL A 232 10.44 -8.43 -1.69
CA VAL A 232 10.42 -9.69 -2.46
C VAL A 232 11.82 -10.29 -2.56
N SER A 233 11.93 -11.61 -2.62
CA SER A 233 13.19 -12.31 -2.83
C SER A 233 13.76 -12.05 -4.23
N PRO A 234 15.09 -12.12 -4.43
CA PRO A 234 15.70 -11.89 -5.74
C PRO A 234 15.14 -12.79 -6.86
N ASP A 235 14.75 -14.02 -6.53
CA ASP A 235 14.16 -15.00 -7.45
C ASP A 235 12.64 -14.84 -7.64
N CYS A 236 12.03 -13.83 -7.01
CA CYS A 236 10.59 -13.53 -7.08
C CYS A 236 9.66 -14.65 -6.56
N LYS A 237 10.16 -15.60 -5.77
CA LYS A 237 9.35 -16.71 -5.23
C LYS A 237 8.82 -16.48 -3.82
N SER A 238 9.37 -15.50 -3.10
CA SER A 238 9.01 -15.25 -1.70
C SER A 238 8.81 -13.78 -1.41
N ALA A 239 7.89 -13.46 -0.51
CA ALA A 239 7.67 -12.11 0.01
C ALA A 239 7.84 -12.10 1.53
N ALA A 240 8.65 -11.17 2.04
CA ALA A 240 8.86 -11.02 3.47
C ALA A 240 7.64 -10.41 4.19
N TRP A 241 6.92 -9.53 3.51
CA TRP A 241 5.72 -8.87 3.99
C TRP A 241 4.94 -8.27 2.83
N PHE A 242 3.66 -7.99 3.03
CA PHE A 242 2.82 -7.35 2.01
C PHE A 242 1.88 -6.34 2.67
N LEU A 243 1.70 -5.18 2.04
CA LEU A 243 0.82 -4.13 2.52
C LEU A 243 -0.17 -3.77 1.43
N LEU A 244 -1.46 -3.80 1.76
CA LEU A 244 -2.55 -3.25 0.97
C LEU A 244 -3.04 -1.95 1.62
N THR A 245 -3.07 -0.84 0.91
CA THR A 245 -3.38 0.47 1.51
C THR A 245 -4.10 1.42 0.56
N SER A 246 -4.64 2.52 1.08
CA SER A 246 -5.07 3.66 0.28
C SER A 246 -3.95 4.63 -0.08
N ALA A 247 -2.83 4.59 0.65
CA ALA A 247 -1.71 5.52 0.49
C ALA A 247 -1.01 5.36 -0.86
N ASN A 248 -1.02 6.44 -1.66
CA ASN A 248 -0.20 6.58 -2.86
C ASN A 248 1.25 6.99 -2.53
N LEU A 249 2.14 7.04 -3.53
CA LEU A 249 3.52 7.52 -3.34
C LEU A 249 3.55 9.04 -3.17
N SER A 250 3.35 9.52 -1.94
CA SER A 250 3.39 10.94 -1.62
C SER A 250 3.78 11.20 -0.16
N LYS A 251 4.44 12.34 0.09
CA LYS A 251 4.69 12.85 1.46
C LYS A 251 3.39 13.14 2.21
N ALA A 252 2.34 13.53 1.50
CA ALA A 252 1.04 13.82 2.10
C ALA A 252 0.39 12.59 2.75
N ALA A 253 0.52 11.43 2.11
CA ALA A 253 -0.01 10.15 2.56
C ALA A 253 0.91 9.47 3.59
N TRP A 254 2.21 9.43 3.31
CA TRP A 254 3.17 8.66 4.11
C TRP A 254 3.85 9.45 5.23
N GLY A 255 3.84 10.77 5.11
CA GLY A 255 4.52 11.70 6.01
C GLY A 255 5.95 12.03 5.59
N SER A 256 6.50 13.09 6.18
CA SER A 256 7.89 13.51 6.00
C SER A 256 8.43 14.16 7.27
N TYR A 257 9.73 14.02 7.50
CA TYR A 257 10.40 14.73 8.59
C TYR A 257 10.42 16.25 8.34
N GLU A 258 10.29 17.02 9.42
CA GLU A 258 10.45 18.48 9.50
C GLU A 258 11.37 18.81 10.69
N LYS A 259 11.94 20.03 10.72
CA LYS A 259 12.77 20.55 11.84
C LYS A 259 13.87 19.59 12.28
N ASP A 260 14.80 19.28 11.38
CA ASP A 260 15.95 18.38 11.64
C ASP A 260 15.52 17.02 12.23
N LYS A 261 14.48 16.42 11.64
CA LYS A 261 13.91 15.14 12.05
C LYS A 261 13.30 15.12 13.47
N LYS A 262 13.07 16.28 14.10
CA LYS A 262 12.39 16.39 15.41
C LYS A 262 10.86 16.42 15.31
N GLN A 263 10.34 16.60 14.10
CA GLN A 263 8.90 16.66 13.83
C GLN A 263 8.57 15.78 12.62
N PHE A 264 7.40 15.14 12.63
CA PHE A 264 6.91 14.32 11.53
C PHE A 264 5.54 14.83 11.08
N MET A 265 5.41 15.18 9.80
CA MET A 265 4.21 15.83 9.27
C MET A 265 3.51 14.93 8.26
N ILE A 266 2.19 14.77 8.44
CA ILE A 266 1.28 14.05 7.54
C ILE A 266 0.14 15.00 7.15
N ARG A 267 -0.37 14.91 5.92
CA ARG A 267 -1.45 15.79 5.43
C ARG A 267 -2.76 15.07 5.13
N SER A 268 -2.75 13.74 5.03
CA SER A 268 -3.90 12.96 4.56
C SER A 268 -4.28 11.87 5.55
N TYR A 269 -5.57 11.52 5.57
CA TYR A 269 -6.05 10.30 6.19
C TYR A 269 -5.82 9.13 5.25
N GLU A 270 -5.12 8.10 5.71
CA GLU A 270 -4.91 6.86 4.95
C GLU A 270 -5.11 5.65 5.86
N ILE A 271 -5.43 4.51 5.27
CA ILE A 271 -5.58 3.26 6.01
C ILE A 271 -5.24 2.06 5.12
N GLY A 272 -4.53 1.10 5.71
CA GLY A 272 -4.11 -0.14 5.09
C GLY A 272 -3.84 -1.23 6.11
N VAL A 273 -3.59 -2.43 5.59
CA VAL A 273 -3.32 -3.63 6.37
C VAL A 273 -2.02 -4.29 5.94
N LEU A 274 -1.14 -4.50 6.92
CA LEU A 274 0.14 -5.17 6.76
C LEU A 274 -0.01 -6.66 7.10
N PHE A 275 0.37 -7.51 6.16
CA PHE A 275 0.49 -8.95 6.28
C PHE A 275 1.95 -9.28 6.61
N LEU A 276 2.13 -9.99 7.71
CA LEU A 276 3.41 -10.54 8.17
C LEU A 276 3.24 -12.05 8.41
N PRO A 277 4.21 -12.87 7.99
CA PRO A 277 4.16 -14.31 8.22
C PRO A 277 3.93 -14.63 9.71
N LYS A 278 2.92 -15.44 10.04
CA LYS A 278 2.55 -15.74 11.44
C LYS A 278 2.99 -17.13 11.89
N LYS A 279 2.98 -18.12 11.00
CA LYS A 279 3.42 -19.48 11.32
C LYS A 279 4.89 -19.45 11.73
N THR A 280 5.20 -19.99 12.90
CA THR A 280 6.55 -20.01 13.50
C THR A 280 7.64 -20.59 12.58
N ASN A 281 7.25 -21.44 11.63
CA ASN A 281 8.14 -22.08 10.66
C ASN A 281 8.14 -21.40 9.28
N CYS A 282 7.38 -20.33 9.07
CA CYS A 282 7.35 -19.57 7.82
C CYS A 282 7.89 -18.16 8.07
N ALA A 283 9.14 -17.91 7.68
CA ALA A 283 9.74 -16.58 7.76
C ALA A 283 9.35 -15.65 6.58
N THR A 284 8.71 -16.21 5.54
CA THR A 284 8.23 -15.51 4.35
C THR A 284 6.92 -16.13 3.85
N TYR A 285 6.19 -15.39 3.03
CA TYR A 285 5.12 -15.90 2.19
C TYR A 285 5.69 -16.52 0.92
N THR A 286 5.15 -17.65 0.48
CA THR A 286 5.36 -18.15 -0.89
C THR A 286 4.52 -17.34 -1.86
N ILE A 287 5.12 -16.85 -2.94
CA ILE A 287 4.41 -16.15 -4.01
C ILE A 287 3.90 -17.19 -5.00
N ILE A 288 2.59 -17.22 -5.20
CA ILE A 288 1.94 -18.12 -6.17
C ILE A 288 1.56 -17.38 -7.45
N SER A 289 1.83 -18.00 -8.59
CA SER A 289 1.48 -17.50 -9.93
C SER A 289 0.50 -18.45 -10.62
N GLY A 290 -0.52 -17.92 -11.31
CA GLY A 290 -1.45 -18.72 -12.11
C GLY A 290 -2.50 -19.54 -11.33
N GLU A 291 -2.96 -20.63 -11.94
CA GLU A 291 -3.92 -21.62 -11.39
C GLU A 291 -3.21 -22.81 -10.74
N GLU A 292 -2.14 -22.58 -9.98
CA GLU A 292 -1.51 -23.66 -9.22
C GLU A 292 -2.52 -24.26 -8.24
N SER A 293 -2.91 -25.50 -8.56
CA SER A 293 -4.02 -26.23 -7.96
C SER A 293 -3.63 -27.00 -6.68
N GLU A 294 -2.38 -26.88 -6.24
CA GLU A 294 -1.91 -27.49 -4.99
C GLU A 294 -1.31 -26.42 -4.08
N VAL A 295 -2.21 -25.67 -3.44
CA VAL A 295 -1.84 -24.90 -2.24
C VAL A 295 -1.43 -25.91 -1.18
N CYS A 296 -0.12 -26.06 -0.98
CA CYS A 296 0.43 -26.81 0.14
C CYS A 296 -0.04 -26.11 1.44
N LEU A 297 -1.04 -26.67 2.13
CA LEU A 297 -1.71 -26.10 3.32
C LEU A 297 -0.75 -25.76 4.47
N GLU A 298 0.47 -26.30 4.43
CA GLU A 298 1.52 -26.04 5.41
C GLU A 298 2.12 -24.64 5.29
N LYS A 299 2.18 -24.04 4.09
CA LYS A 299 2.84 -22.74 3.86
C LYS A 299 1.84 -21.58 3.78
N GLU A 300 2.24 -20.42 4.27
CA GLU A 300 1.51 -19.17 3.99
C GLU A 300 1.87 -18.68 2.59
N PHE A 301 0.88 -18.24 1.83
CA PHE A 301 1.05 -17.82 0.45
C PHE A 301 0.41 -16.46 0.16
N LEU A 302 0.91 -15.79 -0.86
CA LEU A 302 0.36 -14.56 -1.41
C LEU A 302 0.22 -14.69 -2.93
N ARG A 303 -0.91 -14.22 -3.44
CA ARG A 303 -1.08 -13.98 -4.88
C ARG A 303 -1.01 -12.48 -5.11
N PHE A 304 -0.01 -12.05 -5.88
CA PHE A 304 0.15 -10.63 -6.19
C PHE A 304 -0.85 -10.20 -7.26
N PRO A 305 -1.30 -8.93 -7.25
CA PRO A 305 -2.20 -8.40 -8.27
C PRO A 305 -1.48 -7.96 -9.55
N TYR A 306 -0.18 -8.26 -9.68
CA TYR A 306 0.68 -7.96 -10.82
C TYR A 306 1.76 -9.03 -10.94
N ASP A 307 2.38 -9.09 -12.11
CA ASP A 307 3.35 -10.13 -12.44
C ASP A 307 4.73 -9.85 -11.83
N LEU A 308 5.47 -10.93 -11.60
CA LEU A 308 6.89 -10.91 -11.29
C LEU A 308 7.64 -11.85 -12.25
N PRO A 309 8.89 -11.54 -12.66
CA PRO A 309 9.62 -10.32 -12.35
C PRO A 309 9.00 -9.07 -13.01
N LEU A 310 9.21 -7.90 -12.41
CA LEU A 310 8.70 -6.64 -12.95
C LEU A 310 9.35 -6.29 -14.30
N LEU A 311 8.59 -5.64 -15.17
CA LEU A 311 9.04 -5.13 -16.47
C LEU A 311 9.50 -3.67 -16.32
N PRO A 312 10.83 -3.37 -16.36
CA PRO A 312 11.31 -2.00 -16.29
C PRO A 312 10.79 -1.16 -17.46
N TYR A 313 10.63 0.15 -17.25
CA TYR A 313 10.35 1.06 -18.35
C TYR A 313 11.46 0.99 -19.40
N SER A 314 11.09 0.93 -20.68
CA SER A 314 12.04 1.12 -21.78
C SER A 314 12.53 2.56 -21.86
N SER A 315 13.56 2.81 -22.66
CA SER A 315 14.07 4.16 -22.90
C SER A 315 12.99 5.09 -23.46
N SER A 316 12.07 4.58 -24.29
CA SER A 316 10.96 5.31 -24.88
C SER A 316 9.75 5.47 -23.97
N ASP A 317 9.60 4.62 -22.95
CA ASP A 317 8.45 4.68 -22.06
C ASP A 317 8.40 5.97 -21.25
N LYS A 318 7.18 6.45 -21.03
CA LYS A 318 6.88 7.59 -20.18
C LYS A 318 5.74 7.23 -19.24
N PRO A 319 5.78 7.71 -17.99
CA PRO A 319 4.68 7.52 -17.08
C PRO A 319 3.45 8.25 -17.62
N TRP A 320 2.27 7.72 -17.32
CA TRP A 320 1.04 8.48 -17.51
C TRP A 320 1.10 9.80 -16.73
N VAL A 321 0.80 10.91 -17.39
CA VAL A 321 0.55 12.21 -16.76
C VAL A 321 -0.79 12.72 -17.27
N TRP A 322 -1.71 13.00 -16.34
CA TRP A 322 -3.13 13.17 -16.64
C TRP A 322 -3.50 14.53 -17.24
N ASP A 323 -2.65 15.55 -17.10
CA ASP A 323 -2.93 16.95 -17.40
C ASP A 323 -2.20 17.47 -18.65
N ILE A 324 -1.85 16.58 -19.59
CA ILE A 324 -1.33 16.93 -20.92
C ILE A 324 -2.10 16.20 -22.02
N CYS A 325 -1.99 16.66 -23.26
CA CYS A 325 -2.66 16.04 -24.40
C CYS A 325 -1.96 14.76 -24.90
N TYR A 326 -2.74 13.76 -25.30
CA TYR A 326 -2.28 12.60 -26.08
C TYR A 326 -3.12 12.47 -27.36
N THR A 327 -2.45 12.55 -28.50
CA THR A 327 -3.06 12.65 -29.84
C THR A 327 -3.10 11.32 -30.60
N LYS A 328 -2.64 10.22 -29.99
CA LYS A 328 -2.80 8.87 -30.52
C LYS A 328 -4.11 8.30 -30.00
N GLU A 329 -4.86 7.58 -30.82
CA GLU A 329 -6.12 6.98 -30.39
C GLU A 329 -5.92 5.88 -29.33
N ASP A 330 -6.83 5.84 -28.34
CA ASP A 330 -6.94 4.77 -27.36
C ASP A 330 -7.73 3.56 -27.87
N SER A 331 -7.97 2.59 -26.99
CA SER A 331 -8.77 1.38 -27.27
C SER A 331 -10.21 1.64 -27.68
N HIS A 332 -10.70 2.88 -27.59
CA HIS A 332 -12.05 3.32 -27.99
C HIS A 332 -12.02 4.32 -29.16
N GLY A 333 -10.87 4.52 -29.82
CA GLY A 333 -10.73 5.50 -30.90
C GLY A 333 -10.73 6.95 -30.42
N ARG A 334 -10.43 7.21 -29.14
CA ARG A 334 -10.49 8.56 -28.54
C ARG A 334 -9.10 9.14 -28.31
N LEU A 335 -9.02 10.46 -28.35
CA LEU A 335 -7.86 11.24 -27.94
C LEU A 335 -8.01 11.68 -26.49
N TRP A 336 -6.91 12.01 -25.81
CA TRP A 336 -6.95 12.63 -24.49
C TRP A 336 -6.57 14.09 -24.59
N MET A 337 -7.52 14.97 -24.30
CA MET A 337 -7.37 16.43 -24.37
C MET A 337 -7.94 17.01 -23.06
N PRO A 338 -7.15 17.01 -21.97
CA PRO A 338 -7.61 17.55 -20.70
C PRO A 338 -7.81 19.07 -20.82
N SER A 339 -8.86 19.57 -20.19
CA SER A 339 -9.27 20.98 -20.19
C SER A 339 -8.29 21.90 -19.49
#